data_AF-A0A1V2I895-F1
#
_entry.id   AF-A0A1V2I895-F1
#
_cell.length_a   1.000
_cell.length_b   1.000
_cell.length_c   1.000
_cell.angle_alpha   90.00
_cell.angle_beta   90.00
_cell.angle_gamma   90.00
#
_symmetry.space_group_name_H-M   'P 1'
#
loop_
_entity.id
_entity.type
_entity.pdbx_description
1 polymer ?
#
loop_
_entity_poly.entity_id
_entity_poly.type
_entity_poly.pdbx_seq_one_letter_code
_entity_poly.pdbx_strand_id
1 'polypeptide(L)'
;MATGGSGDTHTATSSTGPVTVTAGPVTTTTTTTVTVTSSAGFGGASGRNRTALALDVGGTKLAGGVVDATGAVLGRARRAMPKTLDPEVTFAAAVDCLHSALGDAGLGGRYDYAGLAGVGVGCGGPMIWPAGEVSPLNIPSWRDFPLRARLRDEFGGLGVLVHNDAVALAAGEHWMGTGRNTRNLLAVTVSTGVGGGLVLDGRLYHGRSGNAGHIGHIVVDPAGPDCVCGGVGCLEAIASGPRTVAWAIDEGWKPVEAGPDEGRPGPDDGETGQNGAGTRPGEAGTGSDDAGSGTSGASSTRGEGGGVDEQRAPDGRALAASAAAGDRIAQAALARSGNAVGIALASCAATFDLDLITVAGGFSQSGPIFWDALRAAYDRHTGMEFARAVPVEPSSAPNDVALRGAAAFVLVPDCYAWVG
;
A
#
# COMPACT_ATOMS: atom_id res chain seq x y z
N MET A 1 -42.88 -33.84 9.55
CA MET A 1 -42.22 -35.16 9.57
C MET A 1 -41.11 -35.07 8.54
N ALA A 2 -39.83 -34.87 8.89
CA ALA A 2 -38.91 -35.81 9.55
C ALA A 2 -38.92 -37.15 8.78
N THR A 3 -37.84 -37.72 8.23
CA THR A 3 -36.40 -37.75 8.58
C THR A 3 -35.59 -38.17 7.33
N GLY A 4 -34.37 -37.69 7.11
CA GLY A 4 -33.09 -38.40 7.36
C GLY A 4 -32.52 -38.97 6.04
N GLY A 5 -31.25 -38.92 5.67
CA GLY A 5 -29.99 -38.57 6.32
C GLY A 5 -28.91 -39.52 5.78
N SER A 6 -27.83 -39.00 5.18
CA SER A 6 -26.45 -39.49 5.34
C SER A 6 -25.52 -38.58 4.55
N GLY A 7 -24.59 -37.97 5.28
CA GLY A 7 -23.49 -37.19 4.73
C GLY A 7 -22.24 -38.03 4.73
N ASP A 8 -21.51 -38.01 3.63
CA ASP A 8 -20.18 -38.60 3.53
C ASP A 8 -19.13 -37.54 3.90
N THR A 9 -18.51 -37.73 5.07
CA THR A 9 -17.31 -37.01 5.48
C THR A 9 -16.09 -37.64 4.85
N HIS A 10 -15.54 -37.02 3.80
CA HIS A 10 -14.23 -37.37 3.28
C HIS A 10 -13.14 -37.05 4.32
N THR A 11 -12.61 -38.10 4.93
CA THR A 11 -11.45 -38.04 5.81
C THR A 11 -10.21 -38.20 4.93
N ALA A 12 -9.41 -37.14 4.75
CA ALA A 12 -8.15 -37.21 4.01
C ALA A 12 -7.10 -37.90 4.89
N THR A 13 -6.81 -39.17 4.61
CA THR A 13 -5.66 -39.89 5.18
C THR A 13 -4.40 -39.55 4.37
N SER A 14 -3.40 -38.95 5.01
CA SER A 14 -2.07 -38.75 4.44
C SER A 14 -1.36 -40.11 4.30
N SER A 15 -0.86 -40.41 3.11
CA SER A 15 0.05 -41.53 2.88
C SER A 15 1.42 -40.97 2.52
N THR A 16 2.45 -41.34 3.28
CA THR A 16 3.85 -41.04 3.00
C THR A 16 4.49 -42.27 2.40
N GLY A 17 4.75 -42.23 1.09
CA GLY A 17 5.54 -43.24 0.38
C GLY A 17 6.98 -42.75 0.17
N PRO A 18 8.01 -43.60 0.28
CA PRO A 18 9.38 -43.20 -0.03
C PRO A 18 9.57 -42.93 -1.52
N VAL A 19 10.16 -41.79 -1.86
CA VAL A 19 10.63 -41.50 -3.23
C VAL A 19 12.05 -42.04 -3.37
N THR A 20 12.25 -43.02 -4.26
CA THR A 20 13.57 -43.56 -4.59
C THR A 20 14.08 -42.88 -5.86
N VAL A 21 15.22 -42.20 -5.78
CA VAL A 21 15.95 -41.68 -6.96
C VAL A 21 17.19 -42.54 -7.16
N THR A 22 17.28 -43.24 -8.29
CA THR A 22 18.39 -44.12 -8.64
C THR A 22 19.47 -43.35 -9.41
N ALA A 23 20.67 -43.26 -8.81
CA ALA A 23 21.93 -43.09 -9.52
C ALA A 23 22.93 -44.11 -8.94
N GLY A 24 23.80 -44.66 -9.78
CA GLY A 24 24.66 -45.84 -9.54
C GLY A 24 25.69 -45.75 -8.40
N PRO A 25 26.60 -46.73 -8.29
CA PRO A 25 26.51 -47.69 -7.20
C PRO A 25 27.59 -47.48 -6.14
N VAL A 26 27.27 -46.74 -5.06
CA VAL A 26 27.69 -47.04 -3.68
C VAL A 26 26.68 -46.33 -2.77
N THR A 27 25.83 -47.08 -2.04
CA THR A 27 24.84 -46.47 -1.15
C THR A 27 25.09 -46.94 0.28
N THR A 28 25.66 -46.04 1.10
CA THR A 28 25.57 -46.11 2.56
C THR A 28 24.30 -45.36 2.96
N THR A 29 23.31 -46.07 3.47
CA THR A 29 22.04 -45.47 3.93
C THR A 29 22.22 -44.87 5.31
N THR A 30 22.33 -43.54 5.40
CA THR A 30 22.18 -42.81 6.66
C THR A 30 20.76 -42.26 6.74
N THR A 31 19.95 -42.81 7.63
CA THR A 31 18.60 -42.30 7.94
C THR A 31 18.74 -41.10 8.86
N THR A 32 18.67 -39.89 8.31
CA THR A 32 18.50 -38.66 9.10
C THR A 32 17.01 -38.39 9.23
N THR A 33 16.43 -38.65 10.41
CA THR A 33 15.08 -38.20 10.76
C THR A 33 15.10 -36.69 10.94
N VAL A 34 14.63 -35.95 9.93
CA VAL A 34 14.35 -34.52 10.07
C VAL A 34 12.97 -34.38 10.68
N THR A 35 12.91 -34.04 11.96
CA THR A 35 11.67 -33.61 12.61
C THR A 35 11.36 -32.20 12.11
N VAL A 36 10.43 -32.09 11.16
CA VAL A 36 9.81 -30.80 10.83
C VAL A 36 8.88 -30.43 11.98
N THR A 37 9.34 -29.59 12.90
CA THR A 37 8.45 -28.88 13.81
C THR A 37 7.60 -27.92 13.00
N SER A 38 6.28 -28.15 12.99
CA SER A 38 5.30 -27.26 12.39
C SER A 38 5.55 -25.82 12.84
N SER A 39 5.74 -24.91 11.88
CA SER A 39 5.72 -23.48 12.13
C SER A 39 4.45 -23.12 12.89
N ALA A 40 4.56 -22.27 13.92
CA ALA A 40 3.45 -21.76 14.70
C ALA A 40 2.26 -21.40 13.78
N GLY A 41 1.23 -22.26 13.82
CA GLY A 41 0.02 -22.05 13.04
C GLY A 41 -0.67 -20.78 13.52
N PHE A 42 -1.28 -20.03 12.59
CA PHE A 42 -2.22 -18.99 12.95
C PHE A 42 -3.33 -19.62 13.80
N GLY A 43 -3.29 -19.39 15.11
CA GLY A 43 -4.23 -19.96 16.07
C GLY A 43 -5.66 -19.62 15.67
N GLY A 44 -6.48 -20.65 15.47
CA GLY A 44 -7.89 -20.51 15.16
C GLY A 44 -8.67 -19.94 16.34
N ALA A 45 -8.72 -18.62 16.46
CA ALA A 45 -9.70 -17.94 17.29
C ALA A 45 -11.05 -17.98 16.57
N SER A 46 -11.89 -18.93 16.96
CA SER A 46 -13.31 -18.97 16.63
C SER A 46 -14.02 -17.78 17.26
N GLY A 47 -14.45 -16.80 16.46
CA GLY A 47 -15.32 -15.72 16.92
C GLY A 47 -15.27 -14.47 16.03
N ARG A 48 -16.41 -13.79 15.88
CA ARG A 48 -16.65 -12.58 15.07
C ARG A 48 -15.87 -11.32 15.52
N ASN A 49 -14.82 -11.47 16.33
CA ASN A 49 -14.00 -10.40 16.93
C ASN A 49 -12.50 -10.56 16.59
N ARG A 50 -12.14 -11.15 15.44
CA ARG A 50 -10.74 -11.17 15.00
C ARG A 50 -10.36 -9.79 14.45
N THR A 51 -9.40 -9.13 15.10
CA THR A 51 -8.79 -7.89 14.62
C THR A 51 -7.32 -8.12 14.27
N ALA A 52 -6.79 -7.33 13.36
CA ALA A 52 -5.40 -7.36 12.95
C ALA A 52 -4.77 -5.98 13.11
N LEU A 53 -3.49 -5.98 13.42
CA LEU A 53 -2.67 -4.79 13.37
C LEU A 53 -2.10 -4.66 11.96
N ALA A 54 -2.25 -3.50 11.35
CA ALA A 54 -1.81 -3.23 9.99
C ALA A 54 -0.83 -2.07 9.98
N LEU A 55 0.22 -2.19 9.17
CA LEU A 55 1.20 -1.15 8.94
C LEU A 55 1.38 -0.95 7.43
N ASP A 56 1.20 0.28 6.96
CA ASP A 56 1.57 0.72 5.62
C ASP A 56 2.80 1.64 5.73
N VAL A 57 3.90 1.22 5.10
CA VAL A 57 5.20 1.89 5.14
C VAL A 57 5.48 2.53 3.79
N GLY A 58 5.17 3.82 3.67
CA GLY A 58 5.52 4.65 2.52
C GLY A 58 6.76 5.51 2.75
N GLY A 59 7.37 6.03 1.68
CA GLY A 59 8.59 6.84 1.78
C GLY A 59 8.44 8.20 2.48
N THR A 60 7.22 8.70 2.63
CA THR A 60 6.95 9.99 3.29
C THR A 60 6.20 9.85 4.61
N LYS A 61 5.49 8.73 4.82
CA LYS A 61 4.64 8.51 5.98
C LYS A 61 4.52 7.03 6.33
N LEU A 62 4.29 6.79 7.61
CA LEU A 62 3.86 5.52 8.18
C LEU A 62 2.37 5.64 8.52
N ALA A 63 1.57 4.63 8.21
CA ALA A 63 0.18 4.54 8.64
C ALA A 63 -0.06 3.21 9.37
N GLY A 64 -0.57 3.30 10.59
CA GLY A 64 -0.94 2.16 11.43
C GLY A 64 -2.45 2.05 11.53
N GLY A 65 -2.97 0.83 11.64
CA GLY A 65 -4.40 0.57 11.80
C GLY A 65 -4.71 -0.68 12.59
N VAL A 66 -5.84 -0.66 13.29
CA VAL A 66 -6.50 -1.87 13.81
C VAL A 66 -7.69 -2.15 12.93
N VAL A 67 -7.71 -3.31 12.27
CA VAL A 67 -8.74 -3.67 11.28
C VAL A 67 -9.45 -4.94 11.72
N ASP A 68 -10.78 -4.95 11.69
CA ASP A 68 -11.55 -6.16 12.00
C ASP A 68 -11.75 -7.09 10.79
N ALA A 69 -12.31 -8.27 11.01
CA ALA A 69 -12.58 -9.26 9.98
C ALA A 69 -13.59 -8.82 8.90
N THR A 70 -14.35 -7.74 9.11
CA THR A 70 -15.20 -7.12 8.09
C THR A 70 -14.46 -6.10 7.24
N GLY A 71 -13.20 -5.81 7.60
CA GLY A 71 -12.37 -4.78 7.01
C GLY A 71 -12.55 -3.42 7.65
N ALA A 72 -13.37 -3.25 8.69
CA ALA A 72 -13.57 -1.96 9.34
C ALA A 72 -12.33 -1.54 10.13
N VAL A 73 -11.93 -0.27 10.00
CA VAL A 73 -10.79 0.31 10.73
C VAL A 73 -11.30 0.83 12.06
N LEU A 74 -10.91 0.14 13.15
CA LEU A 74 -11.33 0.44 14.52
C LEU A 74 -10.47 1.52 15.19
N GLY A 75 -9.22 1.64 14.76
CA GLY A 75 -8.30 2.68 15.21
C GLY A 75 -7.20 2.92 14.19
N ARG A 76 -6.67 4.12 14.16
CA ARG A 76 -5.68 4.56 13.17
C ARG A 76 -4.67 5.52 13.76
N ALA A 77 -3.47 5.49 13.20
CA ALA A 77 -2.46 6.49 13.47
C ALA A 77 -1.62 6.74 12.22
N ARG A 78 -0.98 7.91 12.20
CA ARG A 78 -0.01 8.28 11.17
C ARG A 78 1.21 8.91 11.82
N ARG A 79 2.36 8.71 11.20
CA ARG A 79 3.62 9.40 11.51
C ARG A 79 4.29 9.82 10.22
N ALA A 80 4.98 10.96 10.25
CA ALA A 80 5.90 11.31 9.19
C ALA A 80 7.03 10.28 9.16
N MET A 81 7.50 9.91 7.97
CA MET A 81 8.69 9.07 7.84
C MET A 81 9.90 9.85 8.36
N PRO A 82 10.63 9.36 9.38
CA PRO A 82 11.81 10.05 9.88
C PRO A 82 12.87 10.23 8.79
N LYS A 83 13.38 11.45 8.63
CA LYS A 83 14.50 11.76 7.73
C LYS A 83 15.83 11.46 8.43
N THR A 84 16.16 10.17 8.53
CA THR A 84 17.34 9.67 9.26
C THR A 84 17.99 8.51 8.51
N LEU A 85 19.24 8.20 8.84
CA LEU A 85 19.93 6.97 8.43
C LEU A 85 19.95 5.92 9.54
N ASP A 86 19.44 6.24 10.72
CA ASP A 86 19.37 5.31 11.85
C ASP A 86 18.14 4.38 11.71
N PRO A 87 18.33 3.06 11.49
CA PRO A 87 17.22 2.11 11.36
C PRO A 87 16.35 2.03 12.61
N GLU A 88 16.92 2.27 13.80
CA GLU A 88 16.21 2.14 15.08
C GLU A 88 15.22 3.28 15.28
N VAL A 89 15.58 4.49 14.87
CA VAL A 89 14.66 5.64 14.90
C VAL A 89 13.47 5.41 13.97
N THR A 90 13.71 4.90 12.76
CA THR A 90 12.64 4.56 11.82
C THR A 90 11.75 3.43 12.34
N PHE A 91 12.35 2.40 12.94
CA PHE A 91 11.61 1.29 13.54
C PHE A 91 10.76 1.74 14.74
N ALA A 92 11.32 2.55 15.64
CA ALA A 92 10.59 3.12 16.77
C ALA A 92 9.39 3.96 16.32
N ALA A 93 9.50 4.72 15.22
CA ALA A 93 8.37 5.45 14.66
C ALA A 93 7.27 4.52 14.11
N ALA A 94 7.63 3.39 13.52
CA ALA A 94 6.67 2.38 13.07
C ALA A 94 5.94 1.72 14.25
N VAL A 95 6.66 1.36 15.31
CA VAL A 95 6.09 0.79 16.54
C VAL A 95 5.17 1.80 17.23
N ASP A 96 5.60 3.05 17.38
CA ASP A 96 4.78 4.12 17.96
C ASP A 96 3.49 4.36 17.16
N CYS A 97 3.57 4.29 15.83
CA CYS A 97 2.41 4.36 14.96
C CYS A 97 1.42 3.21 15.25
N LEU A 98 1.92 1.98 15.36
CA LEU A 98 1.09 0.81 15.66
C LEU A 98 0.48 0.85 17.07
N HIS A 99 1.25 1.22 18.09
CA HIS A 99 0.75 1.39 19.46
C HIS A 99 -0.29 2.51 19.55
N SER A 100 -0.11 3.60 18.80
CA SER A 100 -1.10 4.68 18.72
C SER A 100 -2.41 4.22 18.07
N ALA A 101 -2.34 3.39 17.02
CA ALA A 101 -3.55 2.82 16.41
C ALA A 101 -4.29 1.88 17.36
N LEU A 102 -3.57 1.11 18.18
CA LEU A 102 -4.16 0.30 19.26
C LEU A 102 -4.81 1.19 20.34
N GLY A 103 -4.16 2.28 20.72
CA GLY A 103 -4.71 3.26 21.65
C GLY A 103 -6.01 3.88 21.15
N ASP A 104 -6.04 4.33 19.88
CA ASP A 104 -7.21 4.90 19.21
C ASP A 104 -8.38 3.89 19.13
N ALA A 105 -8.08 2.61 18.92
CA ALA A 105 -9.06 1.52 18.95
C ALA A 105 -9.56 1.15 20.36
N GLY A 106 -9.05 1.79 21.42
CA GLY A 106 -9.35 1.43 22.81
C GLY A 106 -8.69 0.12 23.28
N LEU A 107 -7.69 -0.38 22.55
CA LEU A 107 -6.96 -1.62 22.81
C LEU A 107 -5.56 -1.39 23.43
N GLY A 108 -5.22 -0.15 23.79
CA GLY A 108 -3.91 0.22 24.34
C GLY A 108 -3.64 -0.23 25.80
N GLY A 109 -4.59 -0.91 26.46
CA GLY A 109 -4.49 -1.31 27.86
C GLY A 109 -3.94 -2.73 28.04
N ARG A 110 -2.66 -2.84 28.46
CA ARG A 110 -1.91 -4.07 28.81
C ARG A 110 -1.94 -5.17 27.76
N TYR A 111 -1.01 -5.08 26.79
CA TYR A 111 -0.22 -6.14 26.10
C TYR A 111 -0.78 -7.57 25.93
N ASP A 112 -2.09 -7.77 26.02
CA ASP A 112 -2.73 -9.02 25.68
C ASP A 112 -3.03 -8.99 24.19
N TYR A 113 -1.97 -9.28 23.42
CA TYR A 113 -2.05 -9.43 22.00
C TYR A 113 -2.79 -10.72 21.58
N ALA A 114 -3.24 -11.57 22.52
CA ALA A 114 -3.91 -12.84 22.20
C ALA A 114 -5.23 -12.64 21.43
N GLY A 115 -5.83 -11.45 21.49
CA GLY A 115 -7.00 -11.09 20.69
C GLY A 115 -6.70 -10.75 19.22
N LEU A 116 -5.44 -10.50 18.87
CA LEU A 116 -5.02 -10.11 17.52
C LEU A 116 -4.75 -11.35 16.65
N ALA A 117 -5.25 -11.31 15.42
CA ALA A 117 -4.96 -12.30 14.38
C ALA A 117 -3.49 -12.30 13.95
N GLY A 118 -2.78 -11.18 14.14
CA GLY A 118 -1.39 -10.98 13.73
C GLY A 118 -1.12 -9.54 13.31
N VAL A 119 0.08 -9.32 12.76
CA VAL A 119 0.51 -8.06 12.17
C VAL A 119 0.70 -8.22 10.67
N GLY A 120 -0.02 -7.44 9.88
CA GLY A 120 0.14 -7.38 8.43
C GLY A 120 0.84 -6.10 8.01
N VAL A 121 1.80 -6.18 7.09
CA VAL A 121 2.62 -5.04 6.69
C VAL A 121 2.71 -4.93 5.17
N GLY A 122 2.34 -3.76 4.64
CA GLY A 122 2.71 -3.31 3.30
C GLY A 122 3.94 -2.40 3.38
N CYS A 123 5.01 -2.71 2.66
CA CYS A 123 6.24 -1.91 2.68
C CYS A 123 6.80 -1.72 1.27
N GLY A 124 7.37 -0.54 0.99
CA GLY A 124 8.15 -0.34 -0.22
C GLY A 124 9.27 -1.39 -0.37
N GLY A 125 9.52 -1.83 -1.60
CA GLY A 125 10.62 -2.75 -1.93
C GLY A 125 11.92 -2.02 -2.33
N PRO A 126 13.01 -2.76 -2.59
CA PRO A 126 13.13 -4.23 -2.61
C PRO A 126 13.07 -4.89 -1.23
N MET A 127 12.80 -6.21 -1.21
CA MET A 127 12.80 -7.03 0.01
C MET A 127 13.13 -8.50 -0.28
N ILE A 128 13.60 -9.22 0.74
CA ILE A 128 13.75 -10.67 0.72
C ILE A 128 12.49 -11.30 1.29
N TRP A 129 11.74 -11.98 0.43
CA TRP A 129 10.54 -12.70 0.78
C TRP A 129 10.83 -14.21 0.95
N PRO A 130 10.21 -14.91 1.93
CA PRO A 130 9.24 -14.43 2.92
C PRO A 130 9.88 -13.95 4.24
N ALA A 131 11.21 -13.83 4.29
CA ALA A 131 11.93 -13.41 5.50
C ALA A 131 11.48 -12.03 6.00
N GLY A 132 11.07 -11.14 5.09
CA GLY A 132 10.63 -9.78 5.39
C GLY A 132 11.79 -8.88 5.79
N GLU A 133 12.97 -9.12 5.22
CA GLU A 133 14.10 -8.20 5.24
C GLU A 133 13.90 -7.16 4.16
N VAL A 134 13.84 -5.88 4.52
CA VAL A 134 13.43 -4.79 3.63
C VAL A 134 14.58 -3.83 3.34
N SER A 135 14.67 -3.39 2.08
CA SER A 135 15.64 -2.42 1.58
C SER A 135 14.99 -1.30 0.73
N PRO A 136 13.88 -0.68 1.17
CA PRO A 136 13.16 0.35 0.43
C PRO A 136 14.04 1.51 -0.06
N LEU A 137 14.02 1.78 -1.36
CA LEU A 137 14.86 2.84 -1.95
C LEU A 137 14.60 4.22 -1.33
N ASN A 138 13.35 4.49 -0.95
CA ASN A 138 12.88 5.75 -0.38
C ASN A 138 12.98 5.84 1.15
N ILE A 139 13.48 4.80 1.84
CA ILE A 139 13.72 4.81 3.30
C ILE A 139 15.17 4.35 3.52
N PRO A 140 16.15 5.27 3.40
CA PRO A 140 17.56 4.93 3.35
C PRO A 140 18.12 4.34 4.65
N SER A 141 17.46 4.56 5.78
CA SER A 141 17.81 3.94 7.07
C SER A 141 17.62 2.42 7.10
N TRP A 142 16.80 1.85 6.21
CA TRP A 142 16.56 0.41 6.15
C TRP A 142 17.27 -0.23 4.96
N ARG A 143 18.32 -0.99 5.26
CA ARG A 143 19.05 -1.82 4.29
C ARG A 143 19.23 -3.20 4.92
N ASP A 144 18.64 -4.20 4.28
CA ASP A 144 18.49 -5.56 4.77
C ASP A 144 17.89 -5.60 6.18
N PHE A 145 16.98 -4.64 6.46
CA PHE A 145 16.42 -4.45 7.79
C PHE A 145 15.41 -5.56 8.08
N PRO A 146 15.55 -6.33 9.18
CA PRO A 146 14.74 -7.52 9.44
C PRO A 146 13.36 -7.17 10.01
N LEU A 147 12.58 -6.37 9.29
CA LEU A 147 11.31 -5.77 9.75
C LEU A 147 10.34 -6.81 10.32
N ARG A 148 10.18 -7.94 9.64
CA ARG A 148 9.29 -9.02 10.09
C ARG A 148 9.71 -9.60 11.45
N ALA A 149 11.00 -9.88 11.62
CA ALA A 149 11.51 -10.45 12.87
C ALA A 149 11.40 -9.43 14.01
N ARG A 150 11.75 -8.17 13.74
CA ARG A 150 11.68 -7.07 14.72
C ARG A 150 10.25 -6.81 15.20
N LEU A 151 9.28 -6.79 14.30
CA LEU A 151 7.86 -6.66 14.67
C LEU A 151 7.36 -7.89 15.42
N ARG A 152 7.79 -9.09 15.06
CA ARG A 152 7.41 -10.30 15.80
C ARG A 152 7.90 -10.24 17.25
N ASP A 153 9.13 -9.80 17.45
CA ASP A 153 9.71 -9.67 18.80
C ASP A 153 9.03 -8.56 19.60
N GLU A 154 8.70 -7.41 18.97
CA GLU A 154 7.96 -6.31 19.59
C GLU A 154 6.55 -6.74 20.04
N PHE A 155 5.83 -7.48 19.19
CA PHE A 155 4.44 -7.86 19.43
C PHE A 155 4.32 -9.28 20.01
N GLY A 156 5.20 -9.65 20.94
CA GLY A 156 5.05 -10.85 21.78
C GLY A 156 5.00 -12.18 21.02
N GLY A 157 5.62 -12.25 19.84
CA GLY A 157 5.65 -13.46 19.02
C GLY A 157 4.47 -13.64 18.07
N LEU A 158 3.59 -12.63 17.92
CA LEU A 158 2.48 -12.68 16.96
C LEU A 158 2.96 -13.04 15.55
N GLY A 159 2.08 -13.71 14.79
CA GLY A 159 2.31 -13.94 13.36
C GLY A 159 2.44 -12.60 12.62
N VAL A 160 3.58 -12.37 11.99
CA VAL A 160 3.83 -11.18 11.17
C VAL A 160 3.96 -11.59 9.69
N LEU A 161 3.22 -10.92 8.83
CA LEU A 161 3.33 -11.02 7.38
C LEU A 161 3.75 -9.68 6.80
N VAL A 162 4.82 -9.68 6.03
CA VAL A 162 5.35 -8.49 5.34
C VAL A 162 5.32 -8.77 3.85
N HIS A 163 4.75 -7.84 3.09
CA HIS A 163 4.80 -7.86 1.64
C HIS A 163 4.96 -6.45 1.09
N ASN A 164 5.23 -6.35 -0.22
CA ASN A 164 5.23 -5.09 -0.94
C ASN A 164 3.91 -4.30 -0.79
N ASP A 165 4.02 -2.98 -0.67
CA ASP A 165 2.90 -2.03 -0.55
C ASP A 165 1.89 -2.11 -1.72
N ALA A 166 2.36 -2.27 -2.96
CA ALA A 166 1.46 -2.45 -4.10
C ALA A 166 0.73 -3.80 -4.08
N VAL A 167 1.34 -4.82 -3.46
CA VAL A 167 0.70 -6.12 -3.25
C VAL A 167 -0.34 -6.04 -2.11
N ALA A 168 -0.05 -5.28 -1.06
CA ALA A 168 -1.05 -4.95 -0.04
C ALA A 168 -2.23 -4.19 -0.67
N LEU A 169 -1.97 -3.20 -1.53
CA LEU A 169 -3.02 -2.52 -2.30
C LEU A 169 -3.87 -3.53 -3.10
N ALA A 170 -3.25 -4.48 -3.81
CA ALA A 170 -3.98 -5.49 -4.56
C ALA A 170 -4.86 -6.39 -3.69
N ALA A 171 -4.35 -6.83 -2.52
CA ALA A 171 -5.15 -7.57 -1.56
C ALA A 171 -6.34 -6.74 -1.05
N GLY A 172 -6.12 -5.45 -0.77
CA GLY A 172 -7.17 -4.52 -0.35
C GLY A 172 -8.23 -4.29 -1.43
N GLU A 173 -7.82 -4.10 -2.68
CA GLU A 173 -8.73 -3.94 -3.83
C GLU A 173 -9.58 -5.18 -4.06
N HIS A 174 -8.98 -6.36 -3.99
CA HIS A 174 -9.70 -7.63 -4.14
C HIS A 174 -10.65 -7.90 -2.97
N TRP A 175 -10.24 -7.55 -1.75
CA TRP A 175 -11.03 -7.83 -0.54
C TRP A 175 -12.19 -6.85 -0.37
N MET A 176 -11.91 -5.56 -0.50
CA MET A 176 -12.82 -4.47 -0.09
C MET A 176 -13.03 -3.39 -1.16
N GLY A 177 -12.24 -3.37 -2.23
CA GLY A 177 -12.26 -2.34 -3.25
C GLY A 177 -12.97 -2.71 -4.55
N THR A 178 -12.45 -2.19 -5.65
CA THR A 178 -13.06 -2.30 -7.00
C THR A 178 -13.01 -3.74 -7.53
N GLY A 179 -11.99 -4.49 -7.12
CA GLY A 179 -11.76 -5.87 -7.52
C GLY A 179 -12.60 -6.91 -6.77
N ARG A 180 -13.53 -6.50 -5.91
CA ARG A 180 -14.41 -7.44 -5.20
C ARG A 180 -15.18 -8.32 -6.19
N ASN A 181 -15.28 -9.61 -5.86
CA ASN A 181 -15.97 -10.64 -6.64
C ASN A 181 -15.30 -11.00 -7.97
N THR A 182 -14.09 -10.52 -8.24
CA THR A 182 -13.27 -11.03 -9.35
C THR A 182 -12.49 -12.27 -8.90
N ARG A 183 -12.06 -13.11 -9.84
CA ARG A 183 -11.14 -14.23 -9.56
C ARG A 183 -9.71 -13.86 -9.98
N ASN A 184 -9.59 -13.18 -11.11
CA ASN A 184 -8.31 -12.80 -11.70
C ASN A 184 -8.23 -11.28 -11.78
N LEU A 185 -7.40 -10.66 -10.94
CA LEU A 185 -7.26 -9.21 -10.81
C LEU A 185 -5.80 -8.81 -10.89
N LEU A 186 -5.52 -7.80 -11.71
CA LEU A 186 -4.31 -7.00 -11.56
C LEU A 186 -4.68 -5.65 -10.96
N ALA A 187 -4.18 -5.37 -9.76
CA ALA A 187 -4.25 -4.03 -9.20
C ALA A 187 -2.91 -3.33 -9.37
N VAL A 188 -2.94 -2.10 -9.87
CA VAL A 188 -1.77 -1.29 -10.17
C VAL A 188 -1.84 0.01 -9.40
N THR A 189 -0.71 0.49 -8.91
CA THR A 189 -0.56 1.86 -8.40
C THR A 189 0.40 2.64 -9.29
N VAL A 190 -0.03 3.83 -9.71
CA VAL A 190 0.81 4.82 -10.41
C VAL A 190 0.92 6.05 -9.51
N SER A 191 2.09 6.26 -8.92
CA SER A 191 2.34 7.36 -7.99
C SER A 191 3.82 7.77 -8.04
N THR A 192 4.54 7.77 -6.91
CA THR A 192 6.00 8.00 -6.89
C THR A 192 6.76 6.94 -7.68
N GLY A 193 6.25 5.70 -7.69
CA GLY A 193 6.69 4.60 -8.54
C GLY A 193 5.51 3.96 -9.26
N VAL A 194 5.77 2.83 -9.92
CA VAL A 194 4.72 1.99 -10.51
C VAL A 194 4.82 0.58 -9.94
N GLY A 195 3.81 0.19 -9.18
CA GLY A 195 3.75 -1.12 -8.55
C GLY A 195 2.46 -1.84 -8.89
N GLY A 196 2.39 -3.13 -8.60
CA GLY A 196 1.14 -3.87 -8.68
C GLY A 196 1.16 -5.14 -7.84
N GLY A 197 0.00 -5.78 -7.78
CA GLY A 197 -0.17 -7.11 -7.23
C GLY A 197 -1.19 -7.88 -8.05
N LEU A 198 -0.96 -9.19 -8.15
CA LEU A 198 -1.74 -10.10 -8.97
C LEU A 198 -2.53 -11.05 -8.08
N VAL A 199 -3.84 -11.12 -8.29
CA VAL A 199 -4.71 -12.14 -7.71
C VAL A 199 -5.11 -13.07 -8.84
N LEU A 200 -4.91 -14.37 -8.67
CA LEU A 200 -5.32 -15.41 -9.61
C LEU A 200 -6.14 -16.45 -8.85
N ASP A 201 -7.25 -16.90 -9.44
CA ASP A 201 -8.18 -17.83 -8.79
C ASP A 201 -8.65 -17.40 -7.39
N GLY A 202 -8.81 -16.09 -7.19
CA GLY A 202 -9.23 -15.48 -5.93
C GLY A 202 -8.16 -15.47 -4.85
N ARG A 203 -6.90 -15.78 -5.20
CA ARG A 203 -5.77 -15.83 -4.27
C ARG A 203 -4.63 -14.95 -4.74
N LEU A 204 -3.96 -14.31 -3.80
CA LEU A 204 -2.80 -13.50 -4.09
C LEU A 204 -1.69 -14.38 -4.67
N TYR A 205 -1.22 -14.02 -5.86
CA TYR A 205 -0.13 -14.71 -6.52
C TYR A 205 1.19 -14.03 -6.16
N HIS A 206 1.97 -14.68 -5.30
CA HIS A 206 3.25 -14.16 -4.78
C HIS A 206 4.41 -14.36 -5.78
N GLY A 207 4.31 -15.38 -6.64
CA GLY A 207 5.41 -15.85 -7.48
C GLY A 207 6.55 -16.52 -6.68
N ARG A 208 7.64 -16.86 -7.36
CA ARG A 208 8.77 -17.62 -6.76
C ARG A 208 9.51 -16.85 -5.66
N SER A 209 9.60 -15.52 -5.77
CA SER A 209 10.41 -14.67 -4.89
C SER A 209 9.60 -13.59 -4.17
N GLY A 210 8.26 -13.68 -4.19
CA GLY A 210 7.40 -12.61 -3.66
C GLY A 210 7.30 -11.35 -4.53
N ASN A 211 7.75 -11.40 -5.79
CA ASN A 211 7.78 -10.23 -6.68
C ASN A 211 6.83 -10.34 -7.88
N ALA A 212 5.86 -11.27 -7.86
CA ALA A 212 4.87 -11.30 -8.92
C ALA A 212 3.95 -10.06 -8.87
N GLY A 213 3.50 -9.60 -10.04
CA GLY A 213 2.73 -8.37 -10.16
C GLY A 213 3.57 -7.09 -10.14
N HIS A 214 4.90 -7.18 -10.09
CA HIS A 214 5.81 -6.02 -10.10
C HIS A 214 5.96 -5.40 -11.50
N ILE A 215 4.84 -4.91 -12.05
CA ILE A 215 4.70 -4.51 -13.45
C ILE A 215 5.46 -3.23 -13.83
N GLY A 216 5.92 -2.45 -12.86
CA GLY A 216 6.70 -1.23 -13.09
C GLY A 216 7.97 -1.45 -13.90
N HIS A 217 8.49 -2.68 -13.92
CA HIS A 217 9.69 -3.03 -14.68
C HIS A 217 9.40 -3.81 -15.97
N ILE A 218 8.14 -3.91 -16.40
CA ILE A 218 7.83 -4.32 -17.77
C ILE A 218 8.42 -3.28 -18.72
N VAL A 219 9.13 -3.73 -19.75
CA VAL A 219 9.66 -2.86 -20.80
C VAL A 219 8.50 -2.46 -21.72
N VAL A 220 8.18 -1.17 -21.74
CA VAL A 220 7.14 -0.61 -22.62
C VAL A 220 7.73 0.19 -23.78
N ASP A 221 9.00 0.57 -23.69
CA ASP A 221 9.75 1.21 -24.75
C ASP A 221 11.20 0.73 -24.75
N PRO A 222 11.59 -0.25 -25.59
CA PRO A 222 12.96 -0.76 -25.64
C PRO A 222 14.03 0.29 -25.97
N ALA A 223 13.64 1.44 -26.54
CA ALA A 223 14.51 2.59 -26.80
C ALA A 223 14.31 3.73 -25.77
N GLY A 224 13.59 3.44 -24.70
CA GLY A 224 13.22 4.40 -23.65
C GLY A 224 14.37 4.73 -22.69
N PRO A 225 14.06 5.45 -21.61
CA PRO A 225 15.07 5.90 -20.66
C PRO A 225 15.61 4.76 -19.79
N ASP A 226 16.80 4.98 -19.22
CA ASP A 226 17.35 4.13 -18.16
C ASP A 226 16.39 4.11 -16.95
N CYS A 227 16.27 2.92 -16.36
CA CYS A 227 15.55 2.69 -15.12
C CYS A 227 16.52 2.50 -13.95
N VAL A 228 16.12 2.94 -12.75
CA VAL A 228 16.90 2.78 -11.52
C VAL A 228 17.15 1.30 -11.19
N CYS A 229 16.31 0.38 -11.69
CA CYS A 229 16.54 -1.06 -11.53
C CYS A 229 17.72 -1.60 -12.37
N GLY A 230 18.32 -0.79 -13.25
CA GLY A 230 19.39 -1.17 -14.18
C GLY A 230 18.91 -1.63 -15.56
N GLY A 231 17.59 -1.71 -15.76
CA GLY A 231 16.98 -1.96 -17.08
C GLY A 231 16.81 -0.68 -17.91
N VAL A 232 16.31 -0.83 -19.12
CA VAL A 232 16.00 0.27 -20.05
C VAL A 232 14.54 0.16 -20.45
N GLY A 233 13.82 1.29 -20.51
CA GLY A 233 12.47 1.30 -21.07
C GLY A 233 11.36 0.79 -20.16
N CYS A 234 11.66 0.60 -18.87
CA CYS A 234 10.68 0.16 -17.88
C CYS A 234 9.52 1.15 -17.78
N LEU A 235 8.31 0.63 -17.56
CA LEU A 235 7.10 1.42 -17.32
C LEU A 235 7.32 2.51 -16.26
N GLU A 236 7.92 2.17 -15.11
CA GLU A 236 8.18 3.11 -14.02
C GLU A 236 9.09 4.26 -14.44
N ALA A 237 10.09 3.98 -15.27
CA ALA A 237 11.04 4.97 -15.76
C ALA A 237 10.39 6.03 -16.66
N ILE A 238 9.18 5.74 -17.14
CA ILE A 238 8.40 6.54 -18.09
C ILE A 238 7.19 7.18 -17.41
N ALA A 239 6.43 6.40 -16.63
CA ALA A 239 5.07 6.71 -16.20
C ALA A 239 4.93 7.07 -14.72
N SER A 240 5.95 6.85 -13.88
CA SER A 240 5.90 7.33 -12.50
C SER A 240 5.81 8.87 -12.46
N GLY A 241 5.20 9.41 -11.41
CA GLY A 241 5.00 10.85 -11.26
C GLY A 241 6.30 11.65 -11.39
N PRO A 242 7.37 11.34 -10.63
CA PRO A 242 8.65 12.04 -10.75
C PRO A 242 9.26 11.96 -12.15
N ARG A 243 9.15 10.82 -12.84
CA ARG A 243 9.70 10.66 -14.19
C ARG A 243 8.88 11.36 -15.26
N THR A 244 7.57 11.43 -15.09
CA THR A 244 6.68 12.19 -15.98
C THR A 244 6.92 13.69 -15.83
N VAL A 245 7.10 14.16 -14.59
CA VAL A 245 7.46 15.56 -14.31
C VAL A 245 8.84 15.90 -14.88
N ALA A 246 9.85 15.06 -14.63
CA ALA A 246 11.20 15.27 -15.16
C ALA A 246 11.19 15.38 -16.69
N TRP A 247 10.49 14.47 -17.37
CA TRP A 247 10.32 14.54 -18.82
C TRP A 247 9.68 15.86 -19.26
N ALA A 248 8.63 16.33 -18.58
CA ALA A 248 7.98 17.60 -18.92
C ALA A 248 8.96 18.78 -18.79
N ILE A 249 9.77 18.81 -17.73
CA ILE A 249 10.79 19.85 -17.51
C ILE A 249 11.84 19.83 -18.62
N ASP A 250 12.32 18.64 -19.01
CA ASP A 250 13.29 18.47 -20.09
C ASP A 250 12.74 18.97 -21.44
N GLU A 251 11.43 18.80 -21.67
CA GLU A 251 10.72 19.33 -22.85
C GLU A 251 10.38 20.83 -22.74
N GLY A 252 10.75 21.49 -21.65
CA GLY A 252 10.63 22.93 -21.45
C GLY A 252 9.37 23.38 -20.70
N TRP A 253 8.64 22.46 -20.06
CA TRP A 253 7.55 22.83 -19.15
C TRP A 253 8.10 23.65 -17.98
N LYS A 254 7.43 24.75 -17.66
CA LYS A 254 7.76 25.59 -16.51
C LYS A 254 6.61 25.48 -15.51
N PRO A 255 6.88 25.01 -14.28
CA PRO A 255 5.86 24.96 -13.25
C PRO A 255 5.33 26.37 -13.00
N VAL A 256 4.00 26.51 -13.03
CA VAL A 256 3.37 27.73 -12.53
C VAL A 256 3.44 27.64 -11.01
N GLU A 257 3.94 28.68 -10.33
CA GLU A 257 3.90 28.73 -8.86
C GLU A 257 2.47 28.46 -8.41
N ALA A 258 2.25 27.37 -7.67
CA ALA A 258 0.98 27.17 -7.02
C ALA A 258 0.79 28.32 -6.03
N GLY A 259 -0.24 29.14 -6.21
CA GLY A 259 -0.63 30.12 -5.21
C GLY A 259 -0.86 29.45 -3.85
N PRO A 260 -0.80 30.21 -2.74
CA PRO A 260 -1.09 29.65 -1.43
C PRO A 260 -2.43 28.94 -1.47
N ASP A 261 -2.48 27.77 -0.84
CA ASP A 261 -3.67 26.91 -0.77
C ASP A 261 -4.84 27.69 -0.16
N GLU A 262 -5.65 28.36 -1.00
CA GLU A 262 -6.91 28.96 -0.60
C GLU A 262 -7.94 27.85 -0.40
N GLY A 263 -7.74 27.07 0.67
CA GLY A 263 -8.77 26.37 1.43
C GLY A 263 -9.79 25.56 0.64
N ARG A 264 -9.43 24.99 -0.53
CA ARG A 264 -10.27 23.97 -1.14
C ARG A 264 -9.98 22.69 -0.38
N PRO A 265 -10.96 22.07 0.29
CA PRO A 265 -10.68 20.87 1.08
C PRO A 265 -10.00 19.86 0.16
N GLY A 266 -8.85 19.35 0.62
CA GLY A 266 -8.27 18.13 0.07
C GLY A 266 -9.31 17.00 0.11
N PRO A 267 -9.05 15.84 -0.53
CA PRO A 267 -9.96 14.70 -0.40
C PRO A 267 -10.17 14.42 1.09
N ASP A 268 -11.38 14.74 1.57
CA ASP A 268 -11.79 14.91 2.96
C ASP A 268 -10.95 14.11 3.96
N ASP A 269 -10.10 14.83 4.69
CA ASP A 269 -9.26 14.34 5.79
C ASP A 269 -10.15 14.17 7.03
N GLY A 270 -11.11 13.25 6.97
CA GLY A 270 -12.25 13.12 7.88
C GLY A 270 -11.95 13.43 9.36
N GLU A 271 -12.23 14.68 9.73
CA GLU A 271 -12.33 15.16 11.10
C GLU A 271 -13.59 14.58 11.75
N THR A 272 -13.42 14.19 13.00
CA THR A 272 -14.44 13.60 13.87
C THR A 272 -15.60 14.56 14.12
N GLY A 273 -16.81 14.19 13.71
CA GLY A 273 -18.04 14.76 14.24
C GLY A 273 -18.19 14.41 15.71
N GLN A 274 -18.08 15.41 16.58
CA GLN A 274 -18.56 15.32 17.97
C GLN A 274 -20.08 15.45 17.97
N ASN A 275 -20.75 14.40 18.44
CA ASN A 275 -22.18 14.43 18.71
C ASN A 275 -22.49 15.30 19.93
N GLY A 276 -23.45 16.19 19.75
CA GLY A 276 -23.98 17.05 20.80
C GLY A 276 -24.89 16.31 21.80
N ALA A 277 -24.82 16.79 23.04
CA ALA A 277 -25.93 16.90 23.98
C ALA A 277 -25.85 18.34 24.51
N GLY A 278 -26.85 19.21 24.48
CA GLY A 278 -28.28 19.00 24.53
C GLY A 278 -28.83 19.58 25.83
N THR A 279 -28.87 20.92 25.98
CA THR A 279 -29.87 21.60 26.83
C THR A 279 -29.94 23.11 26.54
N ARG A 280 -31.17 23.62 26.57
CA ARG A 280 -31.62 24.98 26.20
C ARG A 280 -31.78 25.88 27.47
N PRO A 281 -32.18 27.18 27.34
CA PRO A 281 -31.52 28.34 27.97
C PRO A 281 -32.18 28.86 29.25
N GLY A 282 -31.48 29.73 29.99
CA GLY A 282 -32.03 30.52 31.10
C GLY A 282 -31.09 31.62 31.62
N GLU A 283 -31.49 32.87 31.36
CA GLU A 283 -31.50 34.07 32.23
C GLU A 283 -30.31 34.51 33.12
N ALA A 284 -29.91 35.78 32.90
CA ALA A 284 -29.71 36.92 33.82
C ALA A 284 -28.73 36.87 35.04
N GLY A 285 -28.02 37.99 35.22
CA GLY A 285 -27.53 38.51 36.52
C GLY A 285 -26.00 38.55 36.70
N THR A 286 -25.33 39.70 36.52
CA THR A 286 -24.94 40.73 37.54
C THR A 286 -23.59 40.51 38.25
N GLY A 287 -22.76 41.56 38.25
CA GLY A 287 -21.64 41.82 39.18
C GLY A 287 -20.28 41.27 38.75
N SER A 288 -19.12 41.87 39.02
CA SER A 288 -18.68 43.23 39.42
C SER A 288 -17.17 43.11 39.65
N ASP A 289 -16.44 44.11 39.16
CA ASP A 289 -15.26 44.77 39.74
C ASP A 289 -13.87 44.10 39.89
N ASP A 290 -12.89 45.01 39.67
CA ASP A 290 -11.52 45.10 40.18
C ASP A 290 -10.32 44.55 39.39
N ALA A 291 -9.83 45.43 38.50
CA ALA A 291 -8.57 46.18 38.60
C ALA A 291 -7.27 45.46 39.04
N GLY A 292 -6.27 45.49 38.14
CA GLY A 292 -4.86 45.23 38.45
C GLY A 292 -3.92 45.74 37.35
N SER A 293 -3.31 46.89 37.58
CA SER A 293 -2.34 47.62 36.75
C SER A 293 -1.01 46.89 36.47
N GLY A 294 -0.34 47.19 35.34
CA GLY A 294 1.07 46.78 35.14
C GLY A 294 1.73 47.06 33.78
N THR A 295 2.02 48.34 33.50
CA THR A 295 3.19 48.90 32.79
C THR A 295 3.76 48.34 31.47
N SER A 296 3.93 49.30 30.57
CA SER A 296 4.73 49.37 29.32
C SER A 296 6.19 48.92 29.40
N GLY A 297 6.68 48.36 28.29
CA GLY A 297 8.11 48.26 27.98
C GLY A 297 8.33 47.94 26.51
N ALA A 298 8.55 48.97 25.68
CA ALA A 298 9.05 48.81 24.32
C ALA A 298 10.59 48.70 24.36
N SER A 299 11.15 47.71 23.66
CA SER A 299 12.54 47.77 23.19
C SER A 299 12.71 46.83 22.00
N SER A 300 13.18 47.42 20.90
CA SER A 300 13.54 46.77 19.66
C SER A 300 14.92 46.13 19.75
N THR A 301 15.07 44.93 19.21
CA THR A 301 16.34 44.47 18.65
C THR A 301 16.09 43.80 17.31
N ARG A 302 16.76 44.33 16.27
CA ARG A 302 17.09 43.67 14.99
C ARG A 302 17.79 42.33 15.33
N GLY A 303 17.68 41.23 14.61
CA GLY A 303 17.43 41.01 13.20
C GLY A 303 18.45 39.97 12.74
N GLU A 304 18.03 38.74 12.54
CA GLU A 304 18.69 37.64 11.80
C GLU A 304 17.51 36.80 11.26
N GLY A 305 17.31 36.50 9.98
CA GLY A 305 18.24 36.40 8.87
C GLY A 305 18.24 34.95 8.37
N GLY A 306 17.46 34.66 7.32
CA GLY A 306 17.48 33.42 6.53
C GLY A 306 16.55 32.32 7.07
N GLY A 307 15.57 31.80 6.34
CA GLY A 307 15.47 31.63 4.89
C GLY A 307 15.63 30.17 4.55
N VAL A 308 14.52 29.45 4.46
CA VAL A 308 14.27 28.48 3.37
C VAL A 308 12.74 28.44 3.21
N ASP A 309 12.20 29.31 2.35
CA ASP A 309 11.02 28.91 1.60
C ASP A 309 11.56 27.98 0.52
N GLU A 310 11.67 26.71 0.90
CA GLU A 310 12.20 25.64 0.07
C GLU A 310 11.15 25.43 -1.02
N GLN A 311 11.27 26.21 -2.11
CA GLN A 311 10.44 26.13 -3.31
C GLN A 311 10.15 24.67 -3.60
N ARG A 312 8.93 24.24 -3.25
CA ARG A 312 8.53 22.84 -3.31
C ARG A 312 8.76 22.37 -4.74
N ALA A 313 9.66 21.40 -4.91
CA ALA A 313 9.98 20.86 -6.23
C ALA A 313 8.67 20.51 -6.94
N PRO A 314 8.50 20.88 -8.22
CA PRO A 314 7.27 20.65 -8.95
C PRO A 314 6.90 19.16 -8.89
N ASP A 315 5.63 18.90 -8.55
CA ASP A 315 5.11 17.55 -8.39
C ASP A 315 4.03 17.24 -9.43
N GLY A 316 3.58 15.98 -9.47
CA GLY A 316 2.58 15.55 -10.45
C GLY A 316 1.25 16.31 -10.37
N ARG A 317 0.92 16.93 -9.24
CA ARG A 317 -0.30 17.74 -9.11
C ARG A 317 -0.16 19.06 -9.86
N ALA A 318 1.00 19.72 -9.74
CA ALA A 318 1.29 20.93 -10.51
C ALA A 318 1.26 20.64 -12.02
N LEU A 319 1.85 19.52 -12.45
CA LEU A 319 1.80 19.09 -13.85
C LEU A 319 0.36 18.87 -14.34
N ALA A 320 -0.47 18.18 -13.54
CA ALA A 320 -1.87 17.97 -13.89
C ALA A 320 -2.67 19.28 -13.98
N ALA A 321 -2.41 20.22 -13.06
CA ALA A 321 -3.02 21.55 -13.10
C ALA A 321 -2.63 22.33 -14.36
N SER A 322 -1.35 22.33 -14.75
CA SER A 322 -0.89 22.97 -16.00
C SER A 322 -1.52 22.31 -17.23
N ALA A 323 -1.63 20.98 -17.26
CA ALA A 323 -2.27 20.27 -18.37
C ALA A 323 -3.76 20.64 -18.51
N ALA A 324 -4.47 20.76 -17.38
CA ALA A 324 -5.85 21.22 -17.33
C ALA A 324 -6.00 22.68 -17.77
N ALA A 325 -4.98 23.52 -17.51
CA ALA A 325 -4.91 24.91 -17.97
C ALA A 325 -4.52 25.06 -19.46
N GLY A 326 -4.28 23.95 -20.17
CA GLY A 326 -3.98 23.96 -21.61
C GLY A 326 -2.49 24.00 -21.97
N ASP A 327 -1.59 23.81 -21.00
CA ASP A 327 -0.16 23.70 -21.29
C ASP A 327 0.13 22.43 -22.11
N ARG A 328 0.58 22.61 -23.35
CA ARG A 328 0.77 21.51 -24.31
C ARG A 328 1.85 20.52 -23.88
N ILE A 329 2.89 20.96 -23.17
CA ILE A 329 3.97 20.08 -22.72
C ILE A 329 3.47 19.23 -21.55
N ALA A 330 2.74 19.84 -20.61
CA ALA A 330 2.12 19.10 -19.52
C ALA A 330 1.10 18.08 -20.03
N GLN A 331 0.28 18.44 -21.02
CA GLN A 331 -0.63 17.50 -21.69
C GLN A 331 0.11 16.35 -22.37
N ALA A 332 1.18 16.64 -23.10
CA ALA A 332 2.01 15.62 -23.74
C ALA A 332 2.65 14.68 -22.71
N ALA A 333 3.08 15.19 -21.56
CA ALA A 333 3.68 14.39 -20.49
C ALA A 333 2.66 13.40 -19.90
N LEU A 334 1.45 13.87 -19.57
CA LEU A 334 0.38 13.01 -19.08
C LEU A 334 -0.04 11.97 -20.12
N ALA A 335 -0.17 12.36 -21.39
CA ALA A 335 -0.50 11.44 -22.47
C ALA A 335 0.60 10.39 -22.67
N ARG A 336 1.87 10.78 -22.59
CA ARG A 336 3.02 9.85 -22.65
C ARG A 336 2.97 8.82 -21.53
N SER A 337 2.71 9.25 -20.30
CA SER A 337 2.54 8.35 -19.15
C SER A 337 1.34 7.41 -19.33
N GLY A 338 0.19 7.94 -19.72
CA GLY A 338 -1.01 7.14 -19.99
C GLY A 338 -0.77 6.07 -21.06
N ASN A 339 -0.18 6.46 -22.20
CA ASN A 339 0.18 5.52 -23.27
C ASN A 339 1.07 4.37 -22.77
N ALA A 340 2.09 4.68 -21.99
CA ALA A 340 3.01 3.70 -21.43
C ALA A 340 2.30 2.70 -20.51
N VAL A 341 1.42 3.19 -19.64
CA VAL A 341 0.59 2.33 -18.78
C VAL A 341 -0.32 1.44 -19.64
N GLY A 342 -1.00 1.99 -20.64
CA GLY A 342 -1.87 1.22 -21.55
C GLY A 342 -1.13 0.07 -22.26
N ILE A 343 0.09 0.30 -22.73
CA ILE A 343 0.96 -0.74 -23.34
C ILE A 343 1.23 -1.88 -22.36
N ALA A 344 1.64 -1.56 -21.13
CA ALA A 344 1.94 -2.57 -20.12
C ALA A 344 0.69 -3.37 -19.74
N LEU A 345 -0.44 -2.70 -19.53
CA LEU A 345 -1.68 -3.34 -19.14
C LEU A 345 -2.23 -4.26 -20.23
N ALA A 346 -2.09 -3.88 -21.51
CA ALA A 346 -2.47 -4.75 -22.64
C ALA A 346 -1.68 -6.06 -22.63
N SER A 347 -0.37 -5.98 -22.36
CA SER A 347 0.50 -7.16 -22.23
C SER A 347 0.09 -8.03 -21.04
N CYS A 348 -0.28 -7.41 -19.91
CA CYS A 348 -0.75 -8.14 -18.73
C CYS A 348 -2.09 -8.85 -19.00
N ALA A 349 -3.06 -8.17 -19.61
CA ALA A 349 -4.35 -8.76 -19.97
C ALA A 349 -4.19 -9.99 -20.87
N ALA A 350 -3.34 -9.89 -21.90
CA ALA A 350 -3.04 -11.00 -22.79
C ALA A 350 -2.30 -12.16 -22.11
N THR A 351 -1.50 -11.89 -21.09
CA THR A 351 -0.66 -12.90 -20.40
C THR A 351 -1.42 -13.65 -19.31
N PHE A 352 -2.28 -12.95 -18.58
CA PHE A 352 -2.88 -13.47 -17.35
C PHE A 352 -4.37 -13.78 -17.46
N ASP A 353 -5.05 -13.39 -18.55
CA ASP A 353 -6.48 -13.63 -18.77
C ASP A 353 -7.34 -13.16 -17.56
N LEU A 354 -7.35 -11.84 -17.38
CA LEU A 354 -7.85 -11.19 -16.18
C LEU A 354 -9.35 -10.87 -16.28
N ASP A 355 -10.04 -10.85 -15.14
CA ASP A 355 -11.42 -10.35 -15.06
C ASP A 355 -11.46 -8.81 -14.96
N LEU A 356 -10.42 -8.20 -14.37
CA LEU A 356 -10.33 -6.77 -14.14
C LEU A 356 -8.88 -6.32 -14.00
N ILE A 357 -8.60 -5.11 -14.49
CA ILE A 357 -7.44 -4.33 -14.10
C ILE A 357 -7.93 -3.08 -13.38
N THR A 358 -7.45 -2.83 -12.16
CA THR A 358 -7.73 -1.58 -11.45
C THR A 358 -6.47 -0.74 -11.30
N VAL A 359 -6.59 0.58 -11.53
CA VAL A 359 -5.46 1.52 -11.42
C VAL A 359 -5.74 2.54 -10.31
N ALA A 360 -4.92 2.49 -9.27
CA ALA A 360 -4.90 3.41 -8.14
C ALA A 360 -3.67 4.33 -8.18
N GLY A 361 -3.54 5.15 -7.13
CA GLY A 361 -2.41 6.06 -6.94
C GLY A 361 -2.72 7.49 -7.34
N GLY A 362 -2.09 8.46 -6.66
CA GLY A 362 -2.40 9.88 -6.86
C GLY A 362 -2.12 10.41 -8.28
N PHE A 363 -1.28 9.72 -9.07
CA PHE A 363 -0.99 10.13 -10.44
C PHE A 363 -2.04 9.62 -11.44
N SER A 364 -2.73 8.50 -11.17
CA SER A 364 -3.85 8.08 -12.02
C SER A 364 -5.05 9.05 -11.92
N GLN A 365 -5.03 9.97 -10.95
CA GLN A 365 -6.05 11.02 -10.79
C GLN A 365 -5.78 12.27 -11.66
N SER A 366 -4.77 12.25 -12.54
CA SER A 366 -4.40 13.38 -13.42
C SER A 366 -5.41 13.72 -14.53
N GLY A 367 -6.60 13.12 -14.51
CA GLY A 367 -7.72 13.50 -15.36
C GLY A 367 -7.77 12.82 -16.75
N PRO A 368 -8.66 13.29 -17.64
CA PRO A 368 -8.98 12.62 -18.90
C PRO A 368 -7.78 12.40 -19.82
N ILE A 369 -6.83 13.34 -19.88
CA ILE A 369 -5.66 13.24 -20.77
C ILE A 369 -4.86 11.96 -20.53
N PHE A 370 -4.65 11.59 -19.26
CA PHE A 370 -3.96 10.36 -18.89
C PHE A 370 -4.81 9.13 -19.26
N TRP A 371 -6.09 9.13 -18.88
CA TRP A 371 -6.99 7.99 -19.07
C TRP A 371 -7.35 7.70 -20.52
N ASP A 372 -7.56 8.74 -21.32
CA ASP A 372 -7.86 8.63 -22.74
C ASP A 372 -6.66 8.06 -23.50
N ALA A 373 -5.44 8.54 -23.18
CA ALA A 373 -4.21 7.98 -23.74
C ALA A 373 -3.97 6.53 -23.30
N LEU A 374 -4.22 6.20 -22.04
CA LEU A 374 -4.13 4.85 -21.51
C LEU A 374 -5.08 3.90 -22.26
N ARG A 375 -6.36 4.26 -22.36
CA ARG A 375 -7.38 3.45 -23.03
C ARG A 375 -7.07 3.29 -24.51
N ALA A 376 -6.69 4.38 -25.20
CA ALA A 376 -6.31 4.31 -26.61
C ALA A 376 -5.10 3.39 -26.84
N ALA A 377 -4.08 3.45 -25.99
CA ALA A 377 -2.92 2.55 -26.07
C ALA A 377 -3.27 1.11 -25.72
N TYR A 378 -4.15 0.90 -24.74
CA TYR A 378 -4.65 -0.42 -24.37
C TYR A 378 -5.38 -1.07 -25.54
N ASP A 379 -6.38 -0.40 -26.12
CA ASP A 379 -7.19 -0.89 -27.25
C ASP A 379 -6.36 -1.19 -28.50
N ARG A 380 -5.33 -0.36 -28.74
CA ARG A 380 -4.39 -0.54 -29.86
C ARG A 380 -3.55 -1.80 -29.72
N HIS A 381 -3.20 -2.19 -28.50
CA HIS A 381 -2.33 -3.34 -28.24
C HIS A 381 -3.08 -4.61 -27.82
N THR A 382 -4.39 -4.53 -27.57
CA THR A 382 -5.28 -5.69 -27.38
C THR A 382 -5.98 -6.07 -28.69
N GLY A 383 -5.27 -6.81 -29.54
CA GLY A 383 -5.81 -7.30 -30.81
C GLY A 383 -6.74 -8.52 -30.67
N MET A 384 -6.62 -9.27 -29.58
CA MET A 384 -7.40 -10.47 -29.29
C MET A 384 -8.62 -10.11 -28.42
N GLU A 385 -9.79 -10.66 -28.74
CA GLU A 385 -11.06 -10.31 -28.09
C GLU A 385 -11.03 -10.53 -26.57
N PHE A 386 -10.49 -11.67 -26.11
CA PHE A 386 -10.42 -11.97 -24.67
C PHE A 386 -9.62 -10.90 -23.90
N ALA A 387 -8.47 -10.47 -24.45
CA ALA A 387 -7.64 -9.45 -23.83
C ALA A 387 -8.30 -8.06 -23.91
N ARG A 388 -8.96 -7.74 -25.02
CA ARG A 388 -9.68 -6.46 -25.19
C ARG A 388 -10.90 -6.36 -24.27
N ALA A 389 -11.52 -7.48 -23.93
CA ALA A 389 -12.71 -7.53 -23.09
C ALA A 389 -12.41 -7.23 -21.61
N VAL A 390 -11.14 -7.26 -21.18
CA VAL A 390 -10.78 -6.99 -19.79
C VAL A 390 -10.98 -5.50 -19.46
N PRO A 391 -11.86 -5.16 -18.51
CA PRO A 391 -12.07 -3.77 -18.11
C PRO A 391 -10.83 -3.20 -17.40
N VAL A 392 -10.52 -1.93 -17.69
CA VAL A 392 -9.47 -1.16 -17.02
C VAL A 392 -10.10 0.05 -16.35
N GLU A 393 -10.21 0.00 -15.02
CA GLU A 393 -10.98 0.97 -14.24
C GLU A 393 -10.14 1.73 -13.21
N PRO A 394 -10.45 3.00 -12.94
CA PRO A 394 -9.89 3.68 -11.77
C PRO A 394 -10.32 2.97 -10.49
N SER A 395 -9.43 2.92 -9.52
CA SER A 395 -9.82 2.45 -8.18
C SER A 395 -10.88 3.37 -7.58
N SER A 396 -11.93 2.75 -7.04
CA SER A 396 -12.97 3.39 -6.22
C SER A 396 -12.78 3.12 -4.72
N ALA A 397 -11.69 2.44 -4.34
CA ALA A 397 -11.46 2.02 -2.96
C ALA A 397 -11.11 3.22 -2.06
N PRO A 398 -11.39 3.11 -0.74
CA PRO A 398 -11.00 4.14 0.21
C PRO A 398 -9.48 4.35 0.25
N ASN A 399 -9.06 5.55 0.68
CA ASN A 399 -7.64 5.93 0.76
C ASN A 399 -6.77 5.03 1.68
N ASP A 400 -7.40 4.23 2.54
CA ASP A 400 -6.74 3.27 3.43
C ASP A 400 -6.75 1.82 2.88
N VAL A 401 -7.06 1.62 1.58
CA VAL A 401 -7.15 0.28 0.97
C VAL A 401 -5.86 -0.53 1.11
N ALA A 402 -4.69 0.10 1.00
CA ALA A 402 -3.41 -0.58 1.21
C ALA A 402 -3.24 -1.05 2.67
N LEU A 403 -3.68 -0.24 3.64
CA LEU A 403 -3.67 -0.59 5.06
C LEU A 403 -4.63 -1.76 5.34
N ARG A 404 -5.83 -1.75 4.75
CA ARG A 404 -6.79 -2.87 4.83
C ARG A 404 -6.24 -4.13 4.18
N GLY A 405 -5.56 -4.00 3.05
CA GLY A 405 -4.92 -5.11 2.37
C GLY A 405 -3.76 -5.71 3.17
N ALA A 406 -2.98 -4.88 3.86
CA ALA A 406 -1.98 -5.37 4.81
C ALA A 406 -2.65 -6.20 5.92
N ALA A 407 -3.76 -5.72 6.50
CA ALA A 407 -4.55 -6.50 7.46
C ALA A 407 -5.09 -7.82 6.87
N ALA A 408 -5.49 -7.81 5.60
CA ALA A 408 -6.06 -8.96 4.90
C ALA A 408 -5.10 -10.16 4.87
N PHE A 409 -3.79 -9.91 4.84
CA PHE A 409 -2.77 -10.98 4.90
C PHE A 409 -2.98 -11.92 6.09
N VAL A 410 -3.38 -11.40 7.25
CA VAL A 410 -3.56 -12.18 8.48
C VAL A 410 -5.04 -12.46 8.81
N LEU A 411 -5.97 -11.64 8.33
CA LEU A 411 -7.40 -11.82 8.55
C LEU A 411 -8.03 -12.86 7.61
N VAL A 412 -7.58 -12.89 6.36
CA VAL A 412 -8.10 -13.77 5.30
C VAL A 412 -6.96 -14.61 4.69
N PRO A 413 -6.29 -15.46 5.50
CA PRO A 413 -5.06 -16.14 5.10
C PRO A 413 -5.25 -17.11 3.92
N ASP A 414 -6.44 -17.68 3.74
CA ASP A 414 -6.73 -18.59 2.62
C ASP A 414 -6.56 -17.91 1.25
N CYS A 415 -6.87 -16.60 1.19
CA CYS A 415 -6.76 -15.77 0.00
C CYS A 415 -5.40 -15.07 -0.12
N TYR A 416 -4.90 -14.49 0.98
CA TYR A 416 -3.80 -13.51 0.88
C TYR A 416 -2.55 -13.85 1.68
N ALA A 417 -2.56 -14.86 2.54
CA ALA A 417 -1.32 -15.33 3.15
C ALA A 417 -0.51 -16.16 2.15
N TRP A 418 0.75 -16.38 2.48
CA TRP A 418 1.52 -17.47 1.86
C TRP A 418 1.47 -18.68 2.79
N VAL A 419 1.19 -19.85 2.23
CA VAL A 419 1.28 -21.12 2.93
C VAL A 419 2.61 -21.71 2.52
N GLY A 420 3.58 -21.70 3.45
CA GLY A 420 4.92 -22.24 3.22
C GLY A 420 4.93 -23.74 3.02
#